data_AF-A0A8D8SUE5-F1
#
_entry.id   AF-A0A8D8SUE5-F1
#
_cell.length_a   1.000
_cell.length_b   1.000
_cell.length_c   1.000
_cell.angle_alpha   90.00
_cell.angle_beta   90.00
_cell.angle_gamma   90.00
#
_symmetry.space_group_name_H-M   'P 1'
#
loop_
_entity.id
_entity.type
_entity.pdbx_description
1 polymer ?
#
loop_
_entity_poly.entity_id
_entity_poly.type
_entity_poly.pdbx_seq_one_letter_code
_entity_poly.pdbx_strand_id
1 'polypeptide(L)'
;MTQDSFQELQSRDQIEELLAVLDTDFPHSLHYSFFIKILQAWKDQDPNIVLQVLVPNPHDLRDGTSLTIFAMTSTSAKIYMMYSLEASCEKLRRALSNTNKIDWSSTHCEWEAIHEKHLPVLREVLESKQCGGDYLPHYQYYMTVEQGLNVEVRKLLSILYDSRTRA
;
A
#
# COMPACT_ATOMS: atom_id res chain seq x y z
N MET A 1 28.18 5.98 -6.44
CA MET A 1 26.70 6.10 -6.61
C MET A 1 26.11 6.14 -5.21
N THR A 2 25.38 7.19 -4.86
CA THR A 2 24.66 7.27 -3.59
C THR A 2 23.54 6.24 -3.60
N GLN A 3 23.39 5.52 -2.48
CA GLN A 3 22.31 4.56 -2.27
C GLN A 3 20.96 5.29 -2.25
N ASP A 4 19.93 4.69 -2.84
CA ASP A 4 18.58 5.27 -2.83
C ASP A 4 18.00 5.31 -1.41
N SER A 5 17.08 6.26 -1.16
CA SER A 5 16.43 6.39 0.15
C SER A 5 15.47 5.24 0.46
N PHE A 6 15.08 4.45 -0.55
CA PHE A 6 14.38 3.18 -0.42
C PHE A 6 15.26 2.03 -0.91
N GLN A 7 15.29 0.96 -0.13
CA GLN A 7 16.01 -0.27 -0.41
C GLN A 7 15.03 -1.44 -0.47
N GLU A 8 15.20 -2.32 -1.44
CA GLU A 8 14.32 -3.47 -1.63
C GLU A 8 14.64 -4.57 -0.62
N LEU A 9 13.61 -5.13 0.01
CA LEU A 9 13.72 -6.35 0.80
C LEU A 9 14.01 -7.52 -0.14
N GLN A 10 15.07 -8.26 0.15
CA GLN A 10 15.63 -9.25 -0.78
C GLN A 10 15.09 -10.67 -0.53
N SER A 11 14.48 -10.92 0.63
CA SER A 11 13.96 -12.24 0.99
C SER A 11 12.51 -12.19 1.46
N ARG A 12 11.84 -13.32 1.31
CA ARG A 12 10.51 -13.54 1.86
C ARG A 12 10.48 -13.33 3.38
N ASP A 13 11.51 -13.81 4.09
CA ASP A 13 11.61 -13.68 5.55
C ASP A 13 11.61 -12.22 6.00
N GLN A 14 12.31 -11.32 5.28
CA GLN A 14 12.29 -9.89 5.58
C GLN A 14 10.90 -9.27 5.35
N ILE A 15 10.19 -9.71 4.30
CA ILE A 15 8.83 -9.26 4.03
C ILE A 15 7.89 -9.76 5.14
N GLU A 16 8.00 -11.02 5.56
CA GLU A 16 7.20 -11.54 6.67
C GLU A 16 7.49 -10.82 8.00
N GLU A 17 8.75 -10.44 8.26
CA GLU A 17 9.11 -9.60 9.41
C GLU A 17 8.44 -8.22 9.35
N LEU A 18 8.48 -7.55 8.19
CA LEU A 18 7.76 -6.30 7.98
C LEU A 18 6.26 -6.47 8.20
N LEU A 19 5.65 -7.53 7.65
CA LEU A 19 4.23 -7.81 7.80
C LEU A 19 3.84 -8.06 9.26
N ALA A 20 4.68 -8.74 10.03
CA ALA A 20 4.47 -8.94 11.47
C ALA A 20 4.54 -7.61 12.24
N VAL A 21 5.45 -6.70 11.87
CA VAL A 21 5.50 -5.35 12.44
C VAL A 21 4.22 -4.57 12.11
N LEU A 22 3.79 -4.58 10.85
CA LEU A 22 2.58 -3.87 10.41
C LEU A 22 1.31 -4.38 11.10
N ASP A 23 1.25 -5.67 11.43
CA ASP A 23 0.10 -6.28 12.13
C ASP A 23 -0.14 -5.68 13.52
N THR A 24 0.87 -5.03 14.12
CA THR A 24 0.72 -4.31 15.39
C THR A 24 -0.23 -3.11 15.32
N ASP A 25 -0.55 -2.62 14.11
CA ASP A 25 -1.47 -1.51 13.83
C ASP A 25 -2.77 -1.99 13.16
N PHE A 26 -3.15 -3.25 13.40
CA PHE A 26 -4.44 -3.78 12.98
C PHE A 26 -5.59 -3.04 13.69
N PRO A 27 -6.71 -2.69 12.99
CA PRO A 27 -7.03 -3.02 11.60
C PRO A 27 -6.55 -1.98 10.57
N HIS A 28 -5.90 -0.90 10.99
CA HIS A 28 -5.52 0.20 10.09
C HIS A 28 -4.53 -0.25 9.02
N SER A 29 -3.61 -1.15 9.34
CA SER A 29 -2.63 -1.69 8.37
C SER A 29 -3.18 -2.77 7.44
N LEU A 30 -4.44 -3.21 7.67
CA LEU A 30 -5.00 -4.40 7.03
C LEU A 30 -4.97 -4.35 5.52
N HIS A 31 -5.39 -3.23 4.91
CA HIS A 31 -5.40 -3.09 3.45
C HIS A 31 -4.00 -3.27 2.87
N TYR A 32 -2.99 -2.64 3.48
CA TYR A 32 -1.63 -2.66 2.97
C TYR A 32 -0.96 -4.02 3.16
N SER A 33 -1.06 -4.60 4.36
CA SER A 33 -0.45 -5.90 4.67
C SER A 33 -1.08 -7.04 3.87
N PHE A 34 -2.40 -7.04 3.68
CA PHE A 34 -3.06 -8.06 2.85
C PHE A 34 -2.76 -7.89 1.37
N PHE A 35 -2.62 -6.65 0.88
CA PHE A 35 -2.26 -6.42 -0.51
C PHE A 35 -0.89 -7.01 -0.83
N ILE A 36 0.12 -6.78 0.03
CA ILE A 36 1.45 -7.41 -0.13
C ILE A 36 1.32 -8.94 -0.19
N LYS A 37 0.57 -9.56 0.73
CA LYS A 37 0.37 -11.02 0.76
C LYS A 37 -0.30 -11.54 -0.52
N ILE A 38 -1.33 -10.84 -1.01
CA ILE A 38 -2.03 -11.20 -2.25
C ILE A 38 -1.08 -11.09 -3.45
N LEU A 39 -0.34 -9.99 -3.56
CA LEU A 39 0.61 -9.79 -4.65
C LEU A 39 1.76 -10.79 -4.62
N GLN A 40 2.25 -11.19 -3.44
CA GLN A 40 3.22 -12.28 -3.33
C GLN A 40 2.63 -13.59 -3.86
N ALA A 41 1.41 -13.94 -3.45
CA ALA A 41 0.74 -15.14 -3.94
C ALA A 41 0.49 -15.13 -5.45
N TRP A 42 0.19 -13.97 -6.03
CA TRP A 42 0.05 -13.81 -7.48
C TRP A 42 1.40 -13.89 -8.20
N LYS A 43 2.45 -13.25 -7.67
CA LYS A 43 3.80 -13.32 -8.21
C LYS A 43 4.33 -14.76 -8.26
N ASP A 44 4.02 -15.56 -7.24
CA ASP A 44 4.39 -16.98 -7.20
C ASP A 44 3.72 -17.80 -8.34
N GLN A 45 2.65 -17.28 -8.95
CA GLN A 45 1.89 -17.93 -10.02
C GLN A 45 2.14 -17.32 -11.41
N ASP A 46 2.48 -16.03 -11.49
CA ASP A 46 2.72 -15.32 -12.75
C ASP A 46 4.06 -14.57 -12.73
N PRO A 47 5.07 -15.00 -13.51
CA PRO A 47 6.37 -14.33 -13.57
C PRO A 47 6.31 -12.93 -14.19
N ASN A 48 5.20 -12.55 -14.84
CA ASN A 48 4.99 -11.20 -15.36
C ASN A 48 4.63 -10.18 -14.28
N ILE A 49 4.39 -10.64 -13.05
CA ILE A 49 4.15 -9.75 -11.92
C ILE A 49 5.49 -9.30 -11.31
N VAL A 50 5.69 -7.99 -11.35
CA VAL A 50 6.73 -7.30 -10.61
C VAL A 50 6.13 -6.81 -9.30
N LEU A 51 6.74 -7.25 -8.20
CA LEU A 51 6.46 -6.79 -6.85
C LEU A 51 7.79 -6.41 -6.24
N GLN A 52 7.89 -5.17 -5.76
CA GLN A 52 9.02 -4.71 -4.96
C GLN A 52 8.48 -4.19 -3.63
N VAL A 53 9.01 -4.69 -2.53
CA VAL A 53 8.72 -4.17 -1.19
C VAL A 53 9.96 -3.44 -0.72
N LEU A 54 9.82 -2.13 -0.57
CA LEU A 54 10.92 -1.22 -0.30
C LEU A 54 10.80 -0.60 1.09
N VAL A 55 11.93 -0.41 1.77
CA VAL A 55 12.01 0.19 3.10
C VAL A 55 13.18 1.17 3.18
N PRO A 56 13.15 2.19 4.07
CA PRO A 56 14.28 3.11 4.23
C PRO A 56 15.57 2.42 4.73
N ASN A 57 15.41 1.42 5.61
CA ASN A 57 16.52 0.65 6.17
C ASN A 57 16.13 -0.83 6.31
N PRO A 58 16.69 -1.75 5.49
CA PRO A 58 16.36 -3.18 5.53
C PRO A 58 16.86 -3.90 6.79
N HIS A 59 17.64 -3.22 7.64
CA HIS A 59 18.12 -3.74 8.92
C HIS A 59 17.31 -3.23 10.13
N ASP A 60 16.34 -2.33 9.93
CA ASP A 60 15.47 -1.83 11.00
C ASP A 60 14.06 -1.60 10.45
N LEU A 61 13.20 -2.60 10.63
CA LEU A 61 11.82 -2.61 10.13
C LEU A 61 10.80 -2.13 11.16
N ARG A 62 11.23 -1.77 12.38
CA ARG A 62 10.35 -1.58 13.55
C ARG A 62 9.33 -0.45 13.41
N ASP A 63 9.61 0.53 12.55
CA ASP A 63 8.67 1.63 12.28
C ASP A 63 7.69 1.33 11.13
N GLY A 64 7.79 0.15 10.51
CA GLY A 64 6.91 -0.29 9.42
C GLY A 64 6.93 0.59 8.16
N THR A 65 7.84 1.56 8.07
CA THR A 65 7.89 2.50 6.95
C THR A 65 8.29 1.76 5.68
N SER A 66 7.37 1.73 4.72
CA SER A 66 7.57 0.97 3.50
C SER A 66 6.80 1.56 2.32
N LEU A 67 7.31 1.24 1.13
CA LEU A 67 6.72 1.52 -0.17
C LEU A 67 6.64 0.21 -0.94
N THR A 68 5.47 -0.15 -1.44
CA THR A 68 5.28 -1.29 -2.33
C THR A 68 5.06 -0.78 -3.75
N ILE A 69 5.80 -1.35 -4.70
CA ILE A 69 5.63 -1.10 -6.14
C ILE A 69 5.11 -2.39 -6.78
N PHE A 70 3.97 -2.29 -7.44
CA PHE A 70 3.38 -3.35 -8.24
C PHE A 70 3.33 -2.92 -9.71
N ALA A 71 3.68 -3.84 -10.61
CA ALA A 71 3.55 -3.65 -12.04
C ALA A 71 3.40 -4.99 -12.78
N MET A 72 2.77 -4.94 -13.95
CA MET A 72 2.82 -6.03 -14.93
C MET A 72 3.94 -5.73 -15.93
N THR A 73 4.82 -6.70 -16.21
CA THR A 73 5.94 -6.54 -17.17
C THR A 73 5.49 -6.14 -18.57
N SER A 74 4.26 -6.48 -18.94
CA SER A 74 3.64 -6.15 -20.24
C SER A 74 3.12 -4.71 -20.32
N THR A 75 3.12 -3.96 -19.22
CA THR A 75 2.57 -2.60 -19.14
C THR A 75 3.58 -1.63 -18.54
N SER A 76 3.49 -0.36 -18.89
CA SER A 76 4.26 0.71 -18.23
C SER A 76 3.61 1.21 -16.93
N ALA A 77 2.40 0.76 -16.62
CA ALA A 77 1.66 1.17 -15.44
C ALA A 77 2.31 0.61 -14.17
N LYS A 78 2.38 1.45 -13.14
CA LYS A 78 2.88 1.09 -11.82
C LYS A 78 1.90 1.59 -10.78
N ILE A 79 1.59 0.72 -9.83
CA ILE A 79 0.78 1.03 -8.66
C ILE A 79 1.73 1.14 -7.46
N TYR A 80 1.62 2.25 -6.75
CA TYR A 80 2.38 2.57 -5.56
C TYR A 80 1.45 2.51 -4.34
N MET A 81 1.91 1.84 -3.30
CA MET A 81 1.24 1.82 -1.99
C MET A 81 2.28 2.09 -0.91
N MET A 82 1.89 2.69 0.20
CA MET A 82 2.83 2.97 1.27
C MET A 82 2.18 2.92 2.64
N TYR A 83 2.99 2.65 3.65
CA TYR A 83 2.55 2.65 5.03
C TYR A 83 3.70 3.02 5.97
N SER A 84 3.35 3.53 7.15
CA SER A 84 4.29 3.74 8.25
C SER A 84 3.56 3.67 9.60
N LEU A 85 4.24 3.14 10.61
CA LEU A 85 3.83 3.19 12.01
C LEU A 85 4.40 4.42 12.73
N GLU A 86 5.32 5.14 12.10
CA GLU A 86 5.88 6.36 12.66
C GLU A 86 4.81 7.45 12.70
N ALA A 87 4.48 7.93 13.91
CA ALA A 87 3.44 8.95 14.11
C ALA A 87 3.71 10.26 13.34
N SER A 88 4.98 10.65 13.19
CA SER A 88 5.37 11.85 12.42
C SER A 88 5.42 11.61 10.92
N CYS A 89 5.52 10.36 10.47
CA CYS A 89 5.78 9.97 9.07
C CYS A 89 7.01 10.66 8.45
N GLU A 90 7.96 11.12 9.26
CA GLU A 90 9.13 11.88 8.79
C GLU A 90 10.07 11.02 7.93
N LYS A 91 10.27 9.75 8.32
CA LYS A 91 11.06 8.79 7.53
C LYS A 91 10.39 8.53 6.17
N LEU A 92 9.07 8.35 6.17
CA LEU A 92 8.29 8.15 4.94
C LEU A 92 8.42 9.37 4.02
N ARG A 93 8.18 10.57 4.55
CA ARG A 93 8.27 11.84 3.82
C ARG A 93 9.66 12.04 3.21
N ARG A 94 10.71 11.83 4.01
CA ARG A 94 12.10 11.94 3.56
C ARG A 94 12.43 10.92 2.49
N ALA A 95 12.02 9.66 2.66
CA ALA A 95 12.30 8.61 1.70
C ALA A 95 11.61 8.87 0.35
N LEU A 96 10.32 9.24 0.37
CA LEU A 96 9.57 9.59 -0.83
C LEU A 96 10.15 10.82 -1.54
N SER A 97 10.56 11.85 -0.80
CA SER A 97 11.11 13.07 -1.40
C SER A 97 12.42 12.83 -2.16
N ASN A 98 13.20 11.83 -1.73
CA ASN A 98 14.57 11.61 -2.20
C ASN A 98 14.74 10.33 -3.03
N THR A 99 13.70 9.51 -3.19
CA THR A 99 13.81 8.26 -3.95
C THR A 99 13.79 8.49 -5.46
N ASN A 100 14.56 7.67 -6.16
CA ASN A 100 14.57 7.50 -7.62
C ASN A 100 13.78 6.27 -8.08
N LYS A 101 13.12 5.55 -7.16
CA LYS A 101 12.32 4.34 -7.47
C LYS A 101 10.97 4.65 -8.10
N ILE A 102 10.50 5.88 -7.92
CA ILE A 102 9.25 6.38 -8.47
C ILE A 102 9.59 7.27 -9.66
N ASP A 103 8.97 7.00 -10.80
CA ASP A 103 8.99 7.92 -11.93
C ASP A 103 7.92 8.99 -11.74
N TRP A 104 8.30 10.08 -11.08
CA TRP A 104 7.45 11.24 -10.83
C TRP A 104 7.03 11.98 -12.10
N SER A 105 7.71 11.73 -13.23
CA SER A 105 7.37 12.37 -14.52
C SER A 105 6.34 11.59 -15.33
N SER A 106 6.03 10.35 -14.91
CA SER A 106 5.05 9.50 -15.57
C SER A 106 3.65 10.08 -15.46
N THR A 107 2.90 10.06 -16.58
CA THR A 107 1.45 10.34 -16.58
C THR A 107 0.63 9.24 -15.92
N HIS A 108 1.24 8.10 -15.64
CA HIS A 108 0.65 6.93 -15.00
C HIS A 108 1.37 6.63 -13.68
N CYS A 109 1.14 7.50 -12.69
CA CYS A 109 1.63 7.35 -11.32
C CYS A 109 0.42 7.11 -10.39
N GLU A 110 0.02 5.84 -10.25
CA GLU A 110 -1.19 5.47 -9.51
C GLU A 110 -0.86 5.15 -8.07
N TRP A 111 -1.56 5.80 -7.14
CA TRP A 111 -1.42 5.58 -5.70
C TRP A 111 -2.69 4.91 -5.19
N GLU A 112 -2.58 3.66 -4.75
CA GLU A 112 -3.73 2.87 -4.29
C GLU A 112 -3.64 2.56 -2.81
N ALA A 113 -4.81 2.32 -2.21
CA ALA A 113 -4.94 1.86 -0.82
C ALA A 113 -4.10 2.67 0.18
N ILE A 114 -4.06 4.00 0.03
CA ILE A 114 -3.32 4.88 0.94
C ILE A 114 -4.21 5.17 2.16
N HIS A 115 -3.78 4.71 3.35
CA HIS A 115 -4.47 5.05 4.58
C HIS A 115 -4.56 6.57 4.77
N GLU A 116 -5.69 7.07 5.26
CA GLU A 116 -5.95 8.52 5.38
C GLU A 116 -4.86 9.27 6.17
N LYS A 117 -4.28 8.60 7.18
CA LYS A 117 -3.18 9.10 8.01
C LYS A 117 -1.93 9.49 7.20
N HIS A 118 -1.73 8.90 6.02
CA HIS A 118 -0.57 9.15 5.16
C HIS A 118 -0.85 10.13 4.02
N LEU A 119 -2.10 10.51 3.80
CA LEU A 119 -2.47 11.45 2.73
C LEU A 119 -1.80 12.83 2.86
N PRO A 120 -1.65 13.43 4.07
CA PRO A 120 -0.95 14.72 4.18
C PRO A 120 0.48 14.65 3.64
N VAL A 121 1.24 13.62 4.05
CA VAL A 121 2.62 13.41 3.58
C VAL A 121 2.67 13.15 2.08
N LEU A 122 1.76 12.33 1.56
CA LEU A 122 1.71 12.06 0.11
C LEU A 122 1.49 13.35 -0.67
N ARG A 123 0.51 14.17 -0.26
CA ARG A 123 0.16 15.41 -0.94
C ARG A 123 1.33 16.40 -0.94
N GLU A 124 1.97 16.59 0.21
CA GLU A 124 3.17 17.44 0.29
C GLU A 124 4.26 16.99 -0.69
N VAL A 125 4.52 15.68 -0.77
CA VAL A 125 5.52 15.15 -1.71
C VAL A 125 5.07 15.36 -3.15
N LEU A 126 3.83 15.02 -3.51
CA LEU A 126 3.30 15.18 -4.87
C LEU A 126 3.36 16.65 -5.33
N GLU A 127 2.95 17.59 -4.47
CA GLU A 127 3.05 19.02 -4.74
C GLU A 127 4.50 19.45 -5.00
N SER A 128 5.45 18.98 -4.17
CA SER A 128 6.89 19.27 -4.35
C SER A 128 7.46 18.70 -5.66
N LYS A 129 6.86 17.63 -6.18
CA LYS A 129 7.22 16.98 -7.44
C LYS A 129 6.44 17.53 -8.63
N GLN A 130 5.56 18.51 -8.41
CA GLN A 130 4.65 19.07 -9.42
C GLN A 130 3.73 18.00 -10.05
N CYS A 131 3.42 16.95 -9.29
CA CYS A 131 2.49 15.90 -9.67
C CYS A 131 1.08 16.27 -9.19
N GLY A 132 0.17 16.50 -10.13
CA GLY A 132 -1.26 16.60 -9.83
C GLY A 132 -1.95 15.23 -9.91
N GLY A 133 -3.18 15.14 -9.39
CA GLY A 133 -3.99 13.93 -9.52
C GLY A 133 -5.37 14.08 -8.86
N ASP A 134 -6.27 13.21 -9.25
CA ASP A 134 -7.59 13.11 -8.63
C ASP A 134 -7.53 12.24 -7.37
N TYR A 135 -8.27 12.65 -6.34
CA TYR A 135 -8.44 11.85 -5.12
C TYR A 135 -9.84 11.22 -5.12
N LEU A 136 -9.87 9.88 -5.04
CA LEU A 136 -11.10 9.11 -4.92
C LEU A 136 -11.15 8.45 -3.53
N PRO A 137 -12.02 8.92 -2.61
CA PRO A 137 -12.14 8.31 -1.29
C PRO A 137 -12.75 6.92 -1.39
N HIS A 138 -12.17 5.97 -0.66
CA HIS A 138 -12.66 4.60 -0.53
C HIS A 138 -12.82 4.25 0.94
N TYR A 139 -13.85 3.47 1.25
CA TYR A 139 -14.12 3.00 2.62
C TYR A 139 -13.82 1.51 2.71
N GLN A 140 -12.99 1.14 3.69
CA GLN A 140 -12.70 -0.25 3.97
C GLN A 140 -13.68 -0.78 5.02
N TYR A 141 -14.33 -1.90 4.69
CA TYR A 141 -15.09 -2.70 5.64
C TYR A 141 -14.26 -3.93 5.97
N TYR A 142 -14.18 -4.28 7.24
CA TYR A 142 -13.54 -5.52 7.68
C TYR A 142 -14.50 -6.34 8.52
N MET A 143 -14.31 -7.66 8.47
CA MET A 143 -14.99 -8.62 9.33
C MET A 143 -13.98 -9.68 9.75
N THR A 144 -14.17 -10.25 10.94
CA THR A 144 -13.38 -11.40 11.36
C THR A 144 -13.67 -12.61 10.47
N VAL A 145 -12.76 -13.57 10.42
CA VAL A 145 -12.97 -14.83 9.68
C VAL A 145 -14.23 -15.54 10.15
N GLU A 146 -14.45 -15.61 11.47
CA GLU A 146 -15.67 -16.20 12.05
C GLU A 146 -16.93 -15.49 11.56
N GLN A 147 -16.95 -14.16 11.58
CA GLN A 147 -18.08 -13.39 11.04
C GLN A 147 -18.26 -13.69 9.54
N GLY A 148 -17.19 -13.68 8.76
CA GLY A 148 -17.23 -13.93 7.32
C GLY A 148 -17.77 -15.31 6.95
N LEU A 149 -17.40 -16.35 7.70
CA LEU A 149 -17.92 -17.71 7.51
C LEU A 149 -19.41 -17.82 7.85
N ASN A 150 -19.91 -16.94 8.72
CA ASN A 150 -21.30 -16.91 9.15
C ASN A 150 -22.14 -15.85 8.42
N VAL A 151 -21.58 -15.16 7.42
CA VAL A 151 -22.32 -14.18 6.63
C VAL A 151 -23.39 -14.88 5.79
N GLU A 152 -24.66 -14.58 6.08
CA GLU A 152 -25.76 -14.86 5.16
C GLU A 152 -25.75 -13.82 4.03
N VAL A 153 -25.03 -14.12 2.93
CA VAL A 153 -24.87 -13.22 1.77
C VAL A 153 -26.20 -12.68 1.24
N ARG A 154 -27.28 -13.48 1.31
CA ARG A 154 -28.63 -13.07 0.87
C ARG A 154 -29.20 -11.91 1.70
N LYS A 155 -28.90 -11.83 3.00
CA LYS A 155 -29.36 -10.72 3.86
C LYS A 155 -28.58 -9.44 3.58
N LEU A 156 -27.26 -9.52 3.32
CA LEU A 156 -26.44 -8.35 2.98
C LEU A 156 -26.88 -7.69 1.66
N LEU A 157 -27.25 -8.48 0.65
CA LEU A 157 -27.75 -7.94 -0.61
C LEU A 157 -29.01 -7.10 -0.39
N SER A 158 -29.95 -7.54 0.47
CA SER A 158 -31.17 -6.77 0.74
C SER A 158 -30.91 -5.39 1.36
N ILE A 159 -29.88 -5.25 2.18
CA ILE A 159 -29.48 -3.97 2.82
C ILE A 159 -28.84 -3.03 1.80
N LEU A 160 -28.01 -3.55 0.89
CA LEU A 160 -27.32 -2.76 -0.14
C LEU A 160 -28.25 -2.31 -1.28
N TYR A 161 -29.32 -3.06 -1.54
CA TYR A 161 -30.34 -2.66 -2.51
C TYR A 161 -31.33 -1.63 -1.93
N ASP A 162 -31.66 -1.69 -0.63
CA ASP A 162 -32.58 -0.74 0.02
C ASP A 162 -31.92 0.61 0.36
N SER A 163 -30.59 0.71 0.35
CA SER A 163 -29.88 1.98 0.52
C SER A 163 -29.74 2.79 -0.78
N ARG A 164 -29.92 2.15 -1.95
CA ARG A 164 -29.93 2.84 -3.26
C ARG A 164 -31.30 3.47 -3.62
N THR A 165 -32.36 3.12 -2.89
CA THR A 165 -33.71 3.69 -3.06
C THR A 165 -33.97 4.88 -2.15
N ARG A 166 -33.01 5.26 -1.29
CA ARG A 166 -33.13 6.37 -0.32
C ARG A 166 -32.16 7.53 -0.56
N ALA A 167 -31.48 7.57 -1.71
CA ALA A 167 -30.65 8.69 -2.14
C ALA A 167 -31.35 9.50 -3.25
#